data_AF-Q599I5-F1
#
_entry.id   AF-Q599I5-F1
#
_cell.length_a   1.000
_cell.length_b   1.000
_cell.length_c   1.000
_cell.angle_alpha   90.00
_cell.angle_beta   90.00
_cell.angle_gamma   90.00
#
_symmetry.space_group_name_H-M   'P 1'
#
loop_
_entity.id
_entity.type
_entity.pdbx_description
1 polymer ?
#
loop_
_entity_poly.entity_id
_entity_poly.type
_entity_poly.pdbx_seq_one_letter_code
_entity_poly.pdbx_strand_id
1 'polypeptide(L)'
;MEEFKQHYKGLIDESLTCQDKVELIKKCEKYTDEVIRKDVLPEDIVDIHKNYILTLNLTREDVFKTLDVLQEIVKGFGYSYRDYQRLVDKLQVHDKEIDLASSLQQTMLKTDIPQFDSIQIGVISVAAQKVSGDYFNLIDHNDGTMSFAVADVIGKGIPAALAMSMIKFGMDSYGHSQLPSDGLKRLNRVVEKNINQNMFVTMFYGLYEEMNHLLYCSSAGHEPGYIYRAEKEEFEEISVRGRVLGISSQTRYQQQEIPIYLDDLIIILTDGVTEARNSEGTFIDKTDCNIKCNTYKNS
;
A
#
# COMPACT_ATOMS: atom_id res chain seq x y z
N MET A 1 9.76 -37.89 14.84
CA MET A 1 10.88 -38.40 14.00
C MET A 1 10.80 -39.91 13.83
N GLU A 2 10.51 -40.68 14.88
CA GLU A 2 10.48 -42.15 14.77
C GLU A 2 9.28 -42.70 13.97
N GLU A 3 8.12 -42.05 14.09
CA GLU A 3 6.90 -42.41 13.36
C GLU A 3 7.05 -42.28 11.84
N PHE A 4 7.75 -41.23 11.36
CA PHE A 4 7.98 -41.00 9.94
C PHE A 4 8.95 -42.05 9.35
N LYS A 5 10.00 -42.39 10.11
CA LYS A 5 10.92 -43.46 9.74
C LYS A 5 10.19 -44.79 9.64
N GLN A 6 9.27 -45.08 10.57
CA GLN A 6 8.46 -46.30 10.49
C GLN A 6 7.52 -46.30 9.28
N HIS A 7 6.89 -45.18 8.96
CA HIS A 7 6.05 -45.07 7.77
C HIS A 7 6.85 -45.32 6.48
N TYR A 8 8.05 -44.72 6.35
CA TYR A 8 8.94 -44.98 5.22
C TYR A 8 9.36 -46.44 5.11
N LYS A 9 9.76 -47.05 6.24
CA LYS A 9 10.12 -48.48 6.32
C LYS A 9 8.96 -49.36 5.83
N GLY A 10 7.73 -49.04 6.23
CA GLY A 10 6.53 -49.72 5.75
C GLY A 10 6.35 -49.66 4.23
N LEU A 11 6.66 -48.53 3.59
CA LEU A 11 6.64 -48.41 2.12
C LEU A 11 7.69 -49.32 1.46
N ILE A 12 8.87 -49.43 2.07
CA ILE A 12 9.93 -50.33 1.59
C ILE A 12 9.49 -51.79 1.71
N ASP A 13 8.99 -52.21 2.87
CA ASP A 13 8.52 -53.59 3.09
C ASP A 13 7.36 -53.94 2.13
N GLU A 14 6.45 -53.00 1.90
CA GLU A 14 5.36 -53.15 0.95
C GLU A 14 5.90 -53.30 -0.49
N SER A 15 6.93 -52.53 -0.89
CA SER A 15 7.53 -52.68 -2.23
C SER A 15 8.13 -54.07 -2.52
N LEU A 16 8.55 -54.79 -1.48
CA LEU A 16 9.14 -56.12 -1.60
C LEU A 16 8.09 -57.22 -1.77
N THR A 17 6.88 -56.98 -1.28
CA THR A 17 5.79 -57.96 -1.18
C THR A 17 4.60 -57.66 -2.09
N CYS A 18 4.46 -56.41 -2.55
CA CYS A 18 3.26 -55.92 -3.22
C CYS A 18 3.16 -56.35 -4.70
N GLN A 19 1.94 -56.72 -5.10
CA GLN A 19 1.56 -57.03 -6.49
C GLN A 19 0.92 -55.83 -7.20
N ASP A 20 0.42 -54.82 -6.47
CA ASP A 20 -0.21 -53.62 -7.02
C ASP A 20 0.69 -52.37 -6.91
N LYS A 21 1.41 -52.09 -7.99
CA LYS A 21 2.30 -50.91 -8.08
C LYS A 21 1.54 -49.59 -8.02
N VAL A 22 0.28 -49.52 -8.44
CA VAL A 22 -0.48 -48.26 -8.51
C VAL A 22 -0.86 -47.79 -7.10
N GLU A 23 -1.26 -48.72 -6.23
CA GLU A 23 -1.56 -48.40 -4.84
C GLU A 23 -0.30 -47.92 -4.08
N LEU A 24 0.84 -48.59 -4.32
CA LEU A 24 2.11 -48.20 -3.70
C LEU A 24 2.54 -46.78 -4.09
N ILE A 25 2.39 -46.39 -5.35
CA ILE A 25 2.71 -45.03 -5.82
C ILE A 25 1.85 -43.99 -5.09
N LYS A 26 0.54 -44.21 -4.97
CA LYS A 26 -0.36 -43.30 -4.23
C LYS A 26 0.05 -43.14 -2.76
N LYS A 27 0.51 -44.22 -2.12
CA LYS A 27 1.03 -44.17 -0.75
C LYS A 27 2.34 -43.37 -0.69
N CYS A 28 3.22 -43.52 -1.67
CA CYS A 28 4.45 -42.71 -1.79
C CYS A 28 4.15 -41.23 -1.99
N GLU A 29 3.18 -40.87 -2.83
CA GLU A 29 2.74 -39.48 -3.04
C GLU A 29 2.21 -38.87 -1.72
N LYS A 30 1.31 -39.59 -1.04
CA LYS A 30 0.75 -39.14 0.25
C LYS A 30 1.83 -38.97 1.33
N TYR A 31 2.79 -39.89 1.38
CA TYR A 31 3.94 -39.78 2.27
C TYR A 31 4.80 -38.56 1.91
N THR A 32 5.03 -38.31 0.62
CA THR A 32 5.82 -37.17 0.14
C THR A 32 5.20 -35.84 0.55
N ASP A 33 3.89 -35.69 0.40
CA ASP A 33 3.15 -34.50 0.86
C ASP A 33 3.30 -34.28 2.38
N GLU A 34 3.29 -35.35 3.17
CA GLU A 34 3.42 -35.28 4.62
C GLU A 34 4.83 -34.81 5.03
N VAL A 35 5.87 -35.36 4.41
CA VAL A 35 7.26 -35.03 4.78
C VAL A 35 7.68 -33.64 4.30
N ILE A 36 7.18 -33.19 3.14
CA ILE A 36 7.37 -31.81 2.66
C ILE A 36 6.73 -30.81 3.64
N ARG A 37 5.52 -31.07 4.12
CA ARG A 37 4.86 -30.21 5.13
C ARG A 37 5.60 -30.14 6.46
N LYS A 38 6.40 -31.15 6.77
CA LYS A 38 7.21 -31.24 7.99
C LYS A 38 8.66 -30.79 7.77
N ASP A 39 8.96 -30.20 6.61
CA ASP A 39 10.27 -29.63 6.28
C ASP A 39 11.42 -30.65 6.35
N VAL A 40 11.11 -31.93 6.04
CA VAL A 40 12.11 -33.00 5.96
C VAL A 40 12.87 -32.89 4.65
N LEU A 41 14.19 -32.98 4.70
CA LEU A 41 15.02 -32.83 3.52
C LEU A 41 15.04 -34.14 2.70
N PRO A 42 15.18 -34.06 1.36
CA PRO A 42 15.34 -35.24 0.51
C PRO A 42 16.52 -36.13 0.96
N GLU A 43 17.60 -35.52 1.44
CA GLU A 43 18.79 -36.22 1.95
C GLU A 43 18.45 -37.11 3.16
N ASP A 44 17.57 -36.65 4.05
CA ASP A 44 17.14 -37.43 5.21
C ASP A 44 16.38 -38.70 4.78
N ILE A 45 15.57 -38.58 3.73
CA ILE A 45 14.86 -39.73 3.14
C ILE A 45 15.85 -40.73 2.55
N VAL A 46 16.86 -40.24 1.83
CA VAL A 46 17.93 -41.07 1.27
C VAL A 46 18.71 -41.79 2.37
N ASP A 47 19.00 -41.13 3.47
CA ASP A 47 19.73 -41.72 4.60
C ASP A 47 18.89 -42.77 5.33
N ILE A 48 17.59 -42.54 5.50
CA ILE A 48 16.68 -43.55 6.06
C ILE A 48 16.61 -44.77 5.15
N HIS A 49 16.53 -44.55 3.84
CA HIS A 49 16.52 -45.62 2.86
C HIS A 49 17.76 -46.49 2.98
N LYS A 50 18.94 -45.87 2.88
CA LYS A 50 20.24 -46.58 2.97
C LYS A 50 20.37 -47.35 4.27
N ASN A 51 20.10 -46.70 5.40
CA ASN A 51 20.24 -47.32 6.71
C ASN A 51 19.27 -48.49 6.89
N TYR A 52 18.06 -48.42 6.33
CA TYR A 52 17.10 -49.51 6.47
C TYR A 52 17.42 -50.71 5.59
N ILE A 53 17.70 -50.51 4.30
CA ILE A 53 17.98 -51.64 3.38
C ILE A 53 19.24 -52.41 3.78
N LEU A 54 20.21 -51.77 4.44
CA LEU A 54 21.41 -52.43 4.98
C LEU A 54 21.10 -53.41 6.12
N THR A 55 19.95 -53.25 6.79
CA THR A 55 19.50 -54.18 7.85
C THR A 55 18.75 -55.39 7.30
N LEU A 56 18.40 -55.37 6.01
CA LEU A 56 17.61 -56.41 5.35
C LEU A 56 18.51 -57.31 4.49
N ASN A 57 18.18 -58.60 4.41
CA ASN A 57 18.88 -59.54 3.54
C ASN A 57 18.21 -59.58 2.16
N LEU A 58 18.55 -58.61 1.30
CA LEU A 58 17.89 -58.38 0.01
C LEU A 58 18.66 -59.01 -1.16
N THR A 59 17.92 -59.54 -2.14
CA THR A 59 18.51 -59.89 -3.43
C THR A 59 18.75 -58.65 -4.28
N ARG A 60 19.51 -58.79 -5.38
CA ARG A 60 19.74 -57.69 -6.32
C ARG A 60 18.43 -57.13 -6.91
N GLU A 61 17.45 -58.00 -7.17
CA GLU A 61 16.16 -57.60 -7.73
C GLU A 61 15.31 -56.82 -6.71
N ASP A 62 15.38 -57.21 -5.44
CA ASP A 62 14.68 -56.53 -4.35
C ASP A 62 15.20 -55.11 -4.13
N VAL A 63 16.52 -54.89 -4.22
CA VAL A 63 17.11 -53.55 -4.14
C VAL A 63 16.56 -52.62 -5.23
N PHE A 64 16.32 -53.11 -6.45
CA PHE A 64 15.72 -52.27 -7.49
C PHE A 64 14.28 -51.86 -7.14
N LYS A 65 13.49 -52.76 -6.53
CA LYS A 65 12.13 -52.44 -6.08
C LYS A 65 12.12 -51.36 -4.99
N THR A 66 13.09 -51.41 -4.06
CA THR A 66 13.19 -50.37 -3.02
C THR A 66 13.60 -49.02 -3.63
N LEU A 67 14.50 -49.03 -4.63
CA LEU A 67 14.90 -47.81 -5.34
C LEU A 67 13.74 -47.16 -6.10
N ASP A 68 12.76 -47.93 -6.61
CA ASP A 68 11.55 -47.37 -7.22
C ASP A 68 10.76 -46.51 -6.21
N VAL A 69 10.63 -46.95 -4.95
CA VAL A 69 9.99 -46.16 -3.87
C VAL A 69 10.76 -44.88 -3.60
N LEU A 70 12.09 -44.98 -3.47
CA LEU A 70 12.94 -43.80 -3.27
C LEU A 70 12.82 -42.83 -4.46
N GLN A 71 12.78 -43.35 -5.68
CA GLN A 71 12.62 -42.55 -6.90
C GLN A 71 11.28 -41.80 -6.90
N GLU A 72 10.17 -42.46 -6.56
CA GLU A 72 8.86 -41.79 -6.52
C GLU A 72 8.81 -40.66 -5.48
N ILE A 73 9.39 -40.89 -4.30
CA ILE A 73 9.43 -39.86 -3.26
C ILE A 73 10.31 -38.68 -3.68
N VAL A 74 11.51 -38.95 -4.25
CA VAL A 74 12.40 -37.89 -4.77
C VAL A 74 11.76 -37.12 -5.92
N LYS A 75 10.98 -37.77 -6.79
CA LYS A 75 10.19 -37.08 -7.83
C LYS A 75 9.23 -36.06 -7.23
N GLY A 76 8.54 -36.40 -6.13
CA GLY A 76 7.63 -35.49 -5.44
C GLY A 76 8.33 -34.23 -4.91
N PHE A 77 9.52 -34.37 -4.30
CA PHE A 77 10.36 -33.20 -3.95
C PHE A 77 10.74 -32.37 -5.18
N GLY A 78 11.11 -33.02 -6.29
CA GLY A 78 11.43 -32.36 -7.55
C GLY A 78 10.26 -31.55 -8.11
N TYR A 79 9.03 -32.07 -8.04
CA TYR A 79 7.83 -31.32 -8.45
C TYR A 79 7.57 -30.12 -7.53
N SER A 80 7.65 -30.30 -6.21
CA SER A 80 7.46 -29.23 -5.23
C SER A 80 8.47 -28.10 -5.43
N TYR A 81 9.74 -28.42 -5.63
CA TYR A 81 10.78 -27.43 -5.91
C TYR A 81 10.51 -26.64 -7.21
N ARG A 82 10.09 -27.33 -8.28
CA ARG A 82 9.73 -26.66 -9.55
C ARG A 82 8.54 -25.73 -9.39
N ASP A 83 7.55 -26.12 -8.61
CA ASP A 83 6.38 -25.29 -8.34
C ASP A 83 6.75 -24.08 -7.45
N TYR A 84 7.64 -24.27 -6.49
CA TYR A 84 8.23 -23.17 -5.72
C TYR A 84 8.98 -22.18 -6.61
N GLN A 85 9.84 -22.65 -7.52
CA GLN A 85 10.55 -21.79 -8.47
C GLN A 85 9.57 -21.00 -9.35
N ARG A 86 8.55 -21.67 -9.90
CA ARG A 86 7.50 -20.99 -10.70
C ARG A 86 6.75 -19.93 -9.90
N LEU A 87 6.51 -20.17 -8.61
CA LEU A 87 5.88 -19.20 -7.73
C LEU A 87 6.80 -17.99 -7.50
N VAL A 88 8.08 -18.22 -7.22
CA VAL A 88 9.08 -17.16 -7.06
C VAL A 88 9.21 -16.33 -8.35
N ASP A 89 9.30 -16.97 -9.51
CA ASP A 89 9.37 -16.27 -10.81
C ASP A 89 8.13 -15.41 -11.04
N LYS A 90 6.93 -15.93 -10.75
CA LYS A 90 5.68 -15.17 -10.83
C LYS A 90 5.67 -13.98 -9.89
N LEU A 91 6.14 -14.15 -8.66
CA LEU A 91 6.23 -13.05 -7.68
C LEU A 91 7.21 -11.97 -8.15
N GLN A 92 8.35 -12.35 -8.72
CA GLN A 92 9.32 -11.39 -9.26
C GLN A 92 8.77 -10.59 -10.45
N VAL A 93 8.02 -11.24 -11.34
CA VAL A 93 7.35 -10.54 -12.46
C VAL A 93 6.30 -9.57 -11.93
N HIS A 94 5.47 -10.01 -10.98
CA HIS A 94 4.44 -9.18 -10.36
C HIS A 94 5.04 -7.98 -9.61
N ASP A 95 6.15 -8.16 -8.89
CA ASP A 95 6.85 -7.07 -8.21
C ASP A 95 7.38 -6.03 -9.20
N LYS A 96 7.91 -6.46 -10.34
CA LYS A 96 8.35 -5.54 -11.41
C LYS A 96 7.19 -4.76 -12.03
N GLU A 97 6.02 -5.38 -12.19
CA GLU A 97 4.83 -4.69 -12.67
C GLU A 97 4.34 -3.63 -11.68
N ILE A 98 4.39 -3.92 -10.38
CA ILE A 98 4.08 -2.94 -9.33
C ILE A 98 5.09 -1.79 -9.33
N ASP A 99 6.38 -2.08 -9.48
CA ASP A 99 7.42 -1.04 -9.53
C ASP A 99 7.24 -0.11 -10.73
N LEU A 100 6.85 -0.66 -11.88
CA LEU A 100 6.51 0.14 -13.05
C LEU A 100 5.27 1.02 -12.81
N ALA A 101 4.21 0.44 -12.25
CA ALA A 101 2.99 1.19 -11.93
C ALA A 101 3.24 2.32 -10.92
N SER A 102 4.05 2.06 -9.89
CA SER A 102 4.50 3.06 -8.92
C SER A 102 5.26 4.20 -9.59
N SER A 103 6.23 3.88 -10.45
CA SER A 103 7.04 4.89 -11.16
C SER A 103 6.18 5.78 -12.07
N LEU A 104 5.20 5.18 -12.75
CA LEU A 104 4.22 5.93 -13.55
C LEU A 104 3.34 6.82 -12.68
N GLN A 105 2.85 6.31 -11.55
CA GLN A 105 2.05 7.09 -10.60
C GLN A 105 2.86 8.29 -10.08
N GLN A 106 4.10 8.09 -9.62
CA GLN A 106 4.95 9.19 -9.13
C GLN A 106 5.20 10.25 -10.19
N THR A 107 5.41 9.82 -11.45
CA THR A 107 5.55 10.75 -12.58
C THR A 107 4.27 11.54 -12.81
N MET A 108 3.11 10.87 -12.76
CA MET A 108 1.81 11.53 -12.89
C MET A 108 1.57 12.50 -11.73
N LEU A 109 1.79 12.09 -10.49
CA LEU A 109 1.55 12.91 -9.30
C LEU A 109 2.62 13.98 -9.06
N LYS A 110 3.62 14.09 -9.93
CA LYS A 110 4.57 15.20 -9.87
C LYS A 110 3.80 16.52 -9.97
N THR A 111 4.11 17.42 -9.07
CA THR A 111 3.48 18.72 -8.95
C THR A 111 4.59 19.74 -8.79
N ASP A 112 4.61 20.72 -9.68
CA ASP A 112 5.53 21.84 -9.58
C ASP A 112 4.99 22.84 -8.54
N ILE A 113 5.88 23.40 -7.73
CA ILE A 113 5.51 24.39 -6.73
C ILE A 113 5.49 25.75 -7.43
N PRO A 114 4.33 26.41 -7.56
CA PRO A 114 4.26 27.70 -8.20
C PRO A 114 4.96 28.76 -7.35
N GLN A 115 5.48 29.79 -8.00
CA GLN A 115 6.14 30.91 -7.34
C GLN A 115 5.23 32.13 -7.38
N PHE A 116 4.92 32.66 -6.20
CA PHE A 116 4.19 33.90 -6.02
C PHE A 116 5.07 34.86 -5.23
N ASP A 117 4.99 36.15 -5.52
CA ASP A 117 5.73 37.17 -4.77
C ASP A 117 5.11 37.38 -3.38
N SER A 118 3.81 37.11 -3.23
CA SER A 118 3.04 37.33 -2.00
C SER A 118 3.07 36.18 -1.00
N ILE A 119 3.42 34.95 -1.41
CA ILE A 119 3.38 33.76 -0.53
C ILE A 119 4.58 32.83 -0.75
N GLN A 120 4.94 32.12 0.31
CA GLN A 120 5.93 31.03 0.25
C GLN A 120 5.24 29.68 0.44
N ILE A 121 5.55 28.73 -0.44
CA ILE A 121 4.92 27.40 -0.43
C ILE A 121 5.99 26.35 -0.13
N GLY A 122 5.78 25.59 0.94
CA GLY A 122 6.59 24.43 1.31
C GLY A 122 5.77 23.16 1.23
N VAL A 123 6.36 22.08 0.71
CA VAL A 123 5.71 20.76 0.65
C VAL A 123 6.66 19.67 1.12
N ILE A 124 6.16 18.78 1.96
CA ILE A 124 6.83 17.55 2.38
C ILE A 124 5.86 16.39 2.15
N SER A 125 6.23 15.44 1.30
CA SER A 125 5.46 14.23 1.03
C SER A 125 6.39 13.04 1.02
N VAL A 126 6.15 12.06 1.89
CA VAL A 126 6.97 10.86 2.05
C VAL A 126 6.05 9.64 1.99
N ALA A 127 6.13 8.87 0.91
CA ALA A 127 5.28 7.70 0.71
C ALA A 127 5.65 6.55 1.66
N ALA A 128 4.67 5.97 2.35
CA ALA A 128 4.87 4.84 3.27
C ALA A 128 4.98 3.47 2.56
N GLN A 129 4.48 3.36 1.32
CA GLN A 129 4.53 2.14 0.48
C GLN A 129 5.01 2.47 -0.93
N LYS A 130 5.27 1.43 -1.76
CA LYS A 130 5.61 1.59 -3.19
C LYS A 130 4.58 2.44 -3.94
N VAL A 131 3.31 2.38 -3.54
CA VAL A 131 2.20 3.13 -4.11
C VAL A 131 1.48 3.84 -2.97
N SER A 132 1.34 5.17 -3.07
CA SER A 132 0.75 5.99 -2.01
C SER A 132 -0.74 6.23 -2.25
N GLY A 133 -1.51 6.20 -1.16
CA GLY A 133 -2.86 6.73 -1.09
C GLY A 133 -2.86 8.25 -0.95
N ASP A 134 -1.89 8.82 -0.24
CA ASP A 134 -1.74 10.26 -0.06
C ASP A 134 -1.38 10.99 -1.36
N TYR A 135 -1.97 12.16 -1.55
CA TYR A 135 -1.77 13.01 -2.70
C TYR A 135 -1.84 14.49 -2.31
N PHE A 136 -0.98 15.30 -2.94
CA PHE A 136 -1.15 16.75 -2.95
C PHE A 136 -1.04 17.27 -4.38
N ASN A 137 -1.72 18.38 -4.68
CA ASN A 137 -1.56 19.10 -5.93
C ASN A 137 -1.57 20.61 -5.69
N LEU A 138 -0.87 21.34 -6.56
CA LEU A 138 -0.81 22.78 -6.63
C LEU A 138 -1.02 23.13 -8.11
N ILE A 139 -1.97 24.01 -8.40
CA ILE A 139 -2.30 24.45 -9.75
C ILE A 139 -2.33 25.97 -9.74
N ASP A 140 -1.40 26.58 -10.48
CA ASP A 140 -1.43 28.00 -10.80
C ASP A 140 -2.34 28.23 -12.01
N HIS A 141 -3.34 29.10 -11.84
CA HIS A 141 -4.31 29.43 -12.89
C HIS A 141 -3.83 30.58 -13.79
N ASN A 142 -2.67 31.18 -13.51
CA ASN A 142 -2.09 32.33 -14.22
C ASN A 142 -3.00 33.58 -14.23
N ASP A 143 -3.96 33.65 -13.32
CA ASP A 143 -4.91 34.77 -13.14
C ASP A 143 -4.75 35.46 -11.77
N GLY A 144 -3.66 35.15 -11.05
CA GLY A 144 -3.44 35.59 -9.66
C GLY A 144 -4.16 34.70 -8.64
N THR A 145 -4.65 33.52 -9.06
CA THR A 145 -5.21 32.52 -8.16
C THR A 145 -4.49 31.18 -8.26
N MET A 146 -4.47 30.46 -7.15
CA MET A 146 -3.86 29.13 -7.05
C MET A 146 -4.81 28.16 -6.36
N SER A 147 -5.08 27.03 -6.99
CA SER A 147 -5.76 25.92 -6.32
C SER A 147 -4.76 24.96 -5.70
N PHE A 148 -5.09 24.43 -4.54
CA PHE A 148 -4.33 23.36 -3.92
C PHE A 148 -5.26 22.29 -3.35
N ALA A 149 -4.79 21.07 -3.29
CA ALA A 149 -5.50 20.00 -2.61
C ALA A 149 -4.53 19.10 -1.86
N VAL A 150 -4.99 18.58 -0.73
CA VAL A 150 -4.36 17.48 0.01
C VAL A 150 -5.43 16.42 0.18
N ALA A 151 -5.13 15.19 -0.20
CA ALA A 151 -6.09 14.11 -0.22
C ALA A 151 -5.48 12.80 0.26
N ASP A 152 -6.31 11.95 0.85
CA ASP A 152 -5.98 10.59 1.20
C ASP A 152 -7.11 9.64 0.78
N VAL A 153 -6.76 8.56 0.09
CA VAL A 153 -7.70 7.51 -0.34
C VAL A 153 -7.70 6.39 0.67
N ILE A 154 -8.87 6.12 1.24
CA ILE A 154 -9.06 4.95 2.08
C ILE A 154 -9.10 3.70 1.19
N GLY A 155 -7.99 2.96 1.24
CA GLY A 155 -7.66 1.81 0.41
C GLY A 155 -6.14 1.60 0.40
N LYS A 156 -5.65 0.50 -0.22
CA LYS A 156 -4.21 0.26 -0.38
C LYS A 156 -3.90 -0.31 -1.76
N GLY A 157 -2.68 -0.08 -2.22
CA GLY A 157 -2.18 -0.62 -3.49
C GLY A 157 -2.79 0.04 -4.72
N ILE A 158 -2.87 -0.72 -5.81
CA ILE A 158 -3.21 -0.23 -7.15
C ILE A 158 -4.57 0.52 -7.22
N PRO A 159 -5.66 0.04 -6.60
CA PRO A 159 -6.95 0.75 -6.68
C PRO A 159 -6.91 2.16 -6.08
N ALA A 160 -6.19 2.36 -4.98
CA ALA A 160 -6.01 3.67 -4.37
C ALA A 160 -5.16 4.59 -5.26
N ALA A 161 -4.13 4.03 -5.91
CA ALA A 161 -3.30 4.73 -6.88
C ALA A 161 -4.12 5.30 -8.05
N LEU A 162 -4.97 4.46 -8.63
CA LEU A 162 -5.82 4.83 -9.77
C LEU A 162 -6.84 5.90 -9.38
N ALA A 163 -7.40 5.80 -8.17
CA ALA A 163 -8.27 6.83 -7.62
C ALA A 163 -7.56 8.19 -7.55
N MET A 164 -6.31 8.23 -7.08
CA MET A 164 -5.52 9.47 -7.07
C MET A 164 -5.19 9.98 -8.47
N SER A 165 -4.86 9.11 -9.42
CA SER A 165 -4.66 9.53 -10.82
C SER A 165 -5.92 10.17 -11.42
N MET A 166 -7.10 9.62 -11.11
CA MET A 166 -8.38 10.20 -11.57
C MET A 166 -8.68 11.55 -10.93
N ILE A 167 -8.37 11.71 -9.64
CA ILE A 167 -8.52 12.97 -8.94
C ILE A 167 -7.58 14.02 -9.51
N LYS A 168 -6.30 13.66 -9.70
CA LYS A 168 -5.31 14.54 -10.35
C LYS A 168 -5.82 15.01 -11.71
N PHE A 169 -6.20 14.08 -12.58
CA PHE A 169 -6.71 14.42 -13.91
C PHE A 169 -7.99 15.27 -13.82
N GLY A 170 -8.87 14.96 -12.87
CA GLY A 170 -10.05 15.77 -12.57
C GLY A 170 -9.68 17.21 -12.24
N MET A 171 -8.69 17.42 -11.37
CA MET A 171 -8.18 18.73 -11.00
C MET A 171 -7.49 19.45 -12.17
N ASP A 172 -6.59 18.78 -12.88
CA ASP A 172 -5.81 19.37 -13.98
C ASP A 172 -6.68 19.69 -15.20
N SER A 173 -7.83 19.01 -15.36
CA SER A 173 -8.77 19.29 -16.44
C SER A 173 -9.46 20.66 -16.32
N TYR A 174 -9.33 21.34 -15.19
CA TYR A 174 -9.87 22.66 -14.97
C TYR A 174 -8.93 23.71 -15.57
N GLY A 175 -9.35 24.32 -16.69
CA GLY A 175 -8.61 25.42 -17.32
C GLY A 175 -8.82 26.80 -16.68
N HIS A 176 -9.45 26.87 -15.49
CA HIS A 176 -9.70 28.10 -14.76
C HIS A 176 -9.93 27.82 -13.28
N SER A 177 -9.74 28.86 -12.47
CA SER A 177 -10.01 28.84 -11.03
C SER A 177 -11.47 28.52 -10.72
N GLN A 178 -11.68 27.65 -9.72
CA GLN A 178 -13.01 27.28 -9.23
C GLN A 178 -13.07 27.38 -7.72
N LEU A 179 -14.23 27.80 -7.24
CA LEU A 179 -14.50 27.80 -5.81
C LEU A 179 -14.38 26.36 -5.26
N PRO A 180 -13.72 26.15 -4.12
CA PRO A 180 -13.47 24.83 -3.54
C PRO A 180 -14.71 23.93 -3.41
N SER A 181 -15.86 24.52 -3.06
CA SER A 181 -17.12 23.77 -2.94
C SER A 181 -17.57 23.13 -4.25
N ASP A 182 -17.41 23.85 -5.37
CA ASP A 182 -17.73 23.35 -6.71
C ASP A 182 -16.68 22.36 -7.21
N GLY A 183 -15.40 22.61 -6.93
CA GLY A 183 -14.30 21.69 -7.21
C GLY A 183 -14.53 20.32 -6.56
N LEU A 184 -14.78 20.30 -5.25
CA LEU A 184 -15.09 19.06 -4.52
C LEU A 184 -16.36 18.37 -5.03
N LYS A 185 -17.40 19.14 -5.37
CA LYS A 185 -18.64 18.57 -5.94
C LYS A 185 -18.38 17.85 -7.27
N ARG A 186 -17.49 18.38 -8.11
CA ARG A 186 -17.10 17.74 -9.38
C ARG A 186 -16.23 16.53 -9.15
N LEU A 187 -15.20 16.64 -8.31
CA LEU A 187 -14.33 15.51 -7.96
C LEU A 187 -15.13 14.38 -7.32
N ASN A 188 -16.11 14.68 -6.47
CA ASN A 188 -17.01 13.70 -5.89
C ASN A 188 -17.77 12.90 -6.96
N ARG A 189 -18.18 13.52 -8.08
CA ARG A 189 -18.82 12.81 -9.20
C ARG A 189 -17.84 11.95 -9.99
N VAL A 190 -16.58 12.37 -10.08
CA VAL A 190 -15.52 11.56 -10.70
C VAL A 190 -15.28 10.32 -9.85
N VAL A 191 -15.12 10.49 -8.54
CA VAL A 191 -14.91 9.38 -7.61
C VAL A 191 -16.11 8.43 -7.62
N GLU A 192 -17.33 8.95 -7.38
CA GLU A 192 -18.54 8.12 -7.26
C GLU A 192 -18.84 7.28 -8.51
N LYS A 193 -18.51 7.77 -9.71
CA LYS A 193 -18.76 7.04 -10.96
C LYS A 193 -17.68 6.02 -11.32
N ASN A 194 -16.43 6.26 -10.92
CA ASN A 194 -15.28 5.51 -11.44
C ASN A 194 -14.62 4.62 -10.38
N ILE A 195 -14.98 4.77 -9.11
CA ILE A 195 -14.39 4.05 -7.99
C ILE A 195 -15.41 3.08 -7.38
N ASN A 196 -14.92 1.94 -6.89
CA ASN A 196 -15.73 0.91 -6.23
C ASN A 196 -16.45 1.47 -4.99
N GLN A 197 -17.67 1.01 -4.72
CA GLN A 197 -18.54 1.50 -3.64
C GLN A 197 -17.93 1.39 -2.22
N ASN A 198 -16.88 0.59 -2.05
CA ASN A 198 -16.19 0.41 -0.77
C ASN A 198 -14.96 1.31 -0.58
N MET A 199 -14.63 2.18 -1.55
CA MET A 199 -13.54 3.14 -1.44
C MET A 199 -14.09 4.56 -1.36
N PHE A 200 -13.43 5.40 -0.56
CA PHE A 200 -13.77 6.81 -0.41
C PHE A 200 -12.49 7.61 -0.20
N VAL A 201 -12.58 8.90 -0.49
CA VAL A 201 -11.42 9.79 -0.48
C VAL A 201 -11.69 10.95 0.46
N THR A 202 -10.77 11.18 1.38
CA THR A 202 -10.71 12.40 2.16
C THR A 202 -9.95 13.46 1.36
N MET A 203 -10.43 14.70 1.35
CA MET A 203 -9.73 15.78 0.66
C MET A 203 -9.95 17.13 1.31
N PHE A 204 -8.88 17.89 1.51
CA PHE A 204 -8.91 19.34 1.73
C PHE A 204 -8.62 20.03 0.40
N TYR A 205 -9.47 20.97 0.01
CA TYR A 205 -9.33 21.74 -1.24
C TYR A 205 -9.33 23.23 -0.91
N GLY A 206 -8.32 23.93 -1.41
CA GLY A 206 -8.16 25.37 -1.24
C GLY A 206 -8.01 26.10 -2.57
N LEU A 207 -8.39 27.37 -2.56
CA LEU A 207 -8.14 28.34 -3.61
C LEU A 207 -7.63 29.61 -2.93
N TYR A 208 -6.38 29.99 -3.21
CA TYR A 208 -5.80 31.25 -2.80
C TYR A 208 -5.98 32.29 -3.90
N GLU A 209 -6.43 33.48 -3.55
CA GLU A 209 -6.52 34.65 -4.43
C GLU A 209 -5.55 35.72 -3.95
N GLU A 210 -4.58 36.08 -4.79
CA GLU A 210 -3.51 37.03 -4.47
C GLU A 210 -4.03 38.46 -4.34
N MET A 211 -4.97 38.88 -5.18
CA MET A 211 -5.43 40.28 -5.24
C MET A 211 -6.00 40.78 -3.91
N ASN A 212 -6.74 39.95 -3.18
CA ASN A 212 -7.37 40.30 -1.91
C ASN A 212 -6.75 39.56 -0.71
N HIS A 213 -5.72 38.73 -0.94
CA HIS A 213 -5.16 37.80 0.06
C HIS A 213 -6.25 36.97 0.76
N LEU A 214 -7.12 36.36 -0.05
CA LEU A 214 -8.21 35.52 0.44
C LEU A 214 -7.92 34.05 0.19
N LEU A 215 -8.07 33.25 1.24
CA LEU A 215 -8.12 31.80 1.13
C LEU A 215 -9.58 31.34 1.18
N TYR A 216 -10.00 30.71 0.10
CA TYR A 216 -11.20 29.91 0.05
C TYR A 216 -10.84 28.45 0.33
N CYS A 217 -11.58 27.78 1.21
CA CYS A 217 -11.33 26.38 1.50
C CYS A 217 -12.61 25.57 1.69
N SER A 218 -12.51 24.27 1.43
CA SER A 218 -13.58 23.29 1.66
C SER A 218 -12.95 21.93 1.97
N SER A 219 -13.65 21.11 2.75
CA SER A 219 -13.19 19.77 3.13
C SER A 219 -14.22 18.71 2.78
N ALA A 220 -13.74 17.59 2.25
CA ALA A 220 -14.46 16.34 2.04
C ALA A 220 -13.98 15.30 3.06
N GLY A 221 -14.28 15.52 4.34
CA GLY A 221 -13.97 14.56 5.41
C GLY A 221 -12.49 14.40 5.74
N HIS A 222 -11.65 15.35 5.30
CA HIS A 222 -10.23 15.40 5.65
C HIS A 222 -10.03 16.04 7.02
N GLU A 223 -8.86 15.76 7.60
CA GLU A 223 -8.39 16.43 8.81
C GLU A 223 -8.38 17.96 8.64
N PRO A 224 -8.63 18.71 9.71
CA PRO A 224 -8.69 20.16 9.61
C PRO A 224 -7.30 20.73 9.31
N GLY A 225 -7.28 21.76 8.46
CA GLY A 225 -6.11 22.62 8.34
C GLY A 225 -5.95 23.52 9.56
N TYR A 226 -4.76 24.08 9.72
CA TYR A 226 -4.44 25.05 10.76
C TYR A 226 -3.95 26.35 10.15
N ILE A 227 -4.28 27.46 10.78
CA ILE A 227 -3.70 28.77 10.48
C ILE A 227 -3.06 29.35 11.74
N TYR A 228 -1.76 29.63 11.66
CA TYR A 228 -1.08 30.42 12.65
C TYR A 228 -1.31 31.90 12.35
N ARG A 229 -1.83 32.64 13.32
CA ARG A 229 -2.04 34.08 13.25
C ARG A 229 -0.84 34.81 13.82
N ALA A 230 -0.12 35.55 12.98
CA ALA A 230 1.09 36.25 13.41
C ALA A 230 0.81 37.32 14.46
N GLU A 231 -0.29 38.08 14.29
CA GLU A 231 -0.67 39.16 15.20
C GLU A 231 -0.92 38.68 16.65
N LYS A 232 -1.49 37.48 16.80
CA LYS A 232 -1.87 36.91 18.10
C LYS A 232 -0.89 35.87 18.62
N GLU A 233 0.02 35.40 17.77
CA GLU A 233 0.92 34.28 18.05
C GLU A 233 0.18 32.98 18.42
N GLU A 234 -0.97 32.73 17.79
CA GLU A 234 -1.85 31.60 18.11
C GLU A 234 -2.24 30.80 16.86
N PHE A 235 -2.50 29.50 17.03
CA PHE A 235 -3.07 28.65 16.00
C PHE A 235 -4.60 28.61 16.09
N GLU A 236 -5.25 28.89 14.97
CA GLU A 236 -6.67 28.71 14.75
C GLU A 236 -6.90 27.48 13.84
N GLU A 237 -7.96 26.72 14.10
CA GLU A 237 -8.34 25.58 13.28
C GLU A 237 -9.26 26.04 12.14
N ILE A 238 -9.00 25.55 10.92
CA ILE A 238 -9.88 25.76 9.78
C ILE A 238 -11.09 24.83 9.93
N SER A 239 -12.23 25.42 10.29
CA SER A 239 -13.46 24.70 10.68
C SER A 239 -14.25 24.05 9.54
N VAL A 240 -13.72 23.99 8.31
CA VAL A 240 -14.42 23.39 7.18
C VAL A 240 -14.56 21.89 7.36
N ARG A 241 -15.80 21.41 7.25
CA ARG A 241 -16.14 19.99 7.34
C ARG A 241 -17.02 19.61 6.16
N GLY A 242 -16.93 18.35 5.76
CA GLY A 242 -17.80 17.78 4.73
C GLY A 242 -17.74 16.26 4.75
N ARG A 243 -18.60 15.65 3.94
CA ARG A 243 -18.58 14.19 3.78
C ARG A 243 -17.45 13.79 2.84
N VAL A 244 -16.88 12.61 3.01
CA VAL A 244 -15.86 12.08 2.09
C VAL A 244 -16.40 11.94 0.67
N LEU A 245 -15.50 12.05 -0.32
CA LEU A 245 -15.81 11.87 -1.73
C LEU A 245 -16.22 10.42 -2.01
N GLY A 246 -17.17 10.22 -2.92
CA GLY A 246 -17.58 8.91 -3.43
C GLY A 246 -18.81 8.29 -2.77
N ILE A 247 -19.27 8.80 -1.61
CA ILE A 247 -20.44 8.21 -0.90
C ILE A 247 -21.76 8.51 -1.61
N SER A 248 -21.95 9.74 -2.08
CA SER A 248 -23.21 10.16 -2.71
C SER A 248 -22.97 11.27 -3.70
N SER A 249 -23.52 11.11 -4.91
CA SER A 249 -23.48 12.10 -5.99
C SER A 249 -24.17 13.43 -5.65
N GLN A 250 -25.02 13.46 -4.62
CA GLN A 250 -25.76 14.65 -4.17
C GLN A 250 -25.09 15.40 -3.01
N THR A 251 -23.90 14.95 -2.58
CA THR A 251 -23.15 15.60 -1.49
C THR A 251 -22.89 17.07 -1.83
N ARG A 252 -23.18 17.95 -0.87
CA ARG A 252 -22.87 19.38 -0.93
C ARG A 252 -21.72 19.68 0.01
N TYR A 253 -20.78 20.47 -0.47
CA TYR A 253 -19.58 20.88 0.27
C TYR A 253 -19.74 22.33 0.71
N GLN A 254 -19.49 22.59 1.98
CA GLN A 254 -19.46 23.96 2.52
C GLN A 254 -18.10 24.58 2.28
N GLN A 255 -18.08 25.90 2.13
CA GLN A 255 -16.87 26.66 1.91
C GLN A 255 -16.72 27.71 2.98
N GLN A 256 -15.48 27.96 3.37
CA GLN A 256 -15.09 29.03 4.26
C GLN A 256 -14.16 29.98 3.52
N GLU A 257 -14.30 31.26 3.84
CA GLU A 257 -13.46 32.34 3.33
C GLU A 257 -12.62 32.86 4.50
N ILE A 258 -11.32 32.97 4.29
CA ILE A 258 -10.36 33.31 5.34
C ILE A 258 -9.43 34.39 4.81
N PRO A 259 -9.43 35.60 5.40
CA PRO A 259 -8.42 36.60 5.10
C PRO A 259 -7.06 36.16 5.63
N ILE A 260 -6.03 36.30 4.80
CA ILE A 260 -4.64 36.01 5.11
C ILE A 260 -3.91 37.33 5.32
N TYR A 261 -3.23 37.43 6.46
CA TYR A 261 -2.46 38.62 6.82
C TYR A 261 -0.96 38.33 6.70
N LEU A 262 -0.16 39.40 6.77
CA LEU A 262 1.30 39.29 6.73
C LEU A 262 1.79 38.35 7.84
N ASP A 263 2.75 37.49 7.48
CA ASP A 263 3.39 36.50 8.38
C ASP A 263 2.46 35.40 8.93
N ASP A 264 1.20 35.33 8.48
CA ASP A 264 0.34 34.18 8.76
C ASP A 264 0.88 32.92 8.07
N LEU A 265 0.70 31.76 8.72
CA LEU A 265 1.15 30.46 8.20
C LEU A 265 -0.01 29.49 8.14
N ILE A 266 -0.23 28.88 6.98
CA ILE A 266 -1.25 27.84 6.80
C ILE A 266 -0.56 26.47 6.76
N ILE A 267 -1.08 25.52 7.52
CA ILE A 267 -0.57 24.15 7.59
C ILE A 267 -1.71 23.18 7.30
N ILE A 268 -1.54 22.36 6.26
CA ILE A 268 -2.45 21.26 5.92
C ILE A 268 -1.69 19.95 6.07
N LEU A 269 -2.29 18.96 6.73
CA LEU A 269 -1.65 17.70 7.11
C LEU A 269 -2.55 16.53 6.72
N THR A 270 -1.95 15.42 6.31
CA THR A 270 -2.65 14.13 6.25
C THR A 270 -2.60 13.44 7.62
N ASP A 271 -3.47 12.46 7.82
CA ASP A 271 -3.57 11.65 9.04
C ASP A 271 -2.25 10.93 9.39
N GLY A 272 -1.45 10.56 8.40
CA GLY A 272 -0.12 9.99 8.61
C GLY A 272 0.83 10.88 9.44
N VAL A 273 0.61 12.19 9.50
CA VAL A 273 1.41 13.13 10.32
C VAL A 273 0.83 13.28 11.72
N THR A 274 -0.49 13.31 11.89
CA THR A 274 -1.13 13.40 13.23
C THR A 274 -1.03 12.08 13.99
N GLU A 275 -0.96 10.95 13.27
CA GLU A 275 -0.72 9.62 13.85
C GLU A 275 0.76 9.34 14.16
N ALA A 276 1.69 10.15 13.63
CA ALA A 276 3.10 10.05 13.96
C ALA A 276 3.29 10.39 15.44
N ARG A 277 4.17 9.62 16.10
CA ARG A 277 4.52 9.85 17.50
C ARG A 277 5.69 10.82 17.58
N ASN A 278 5.58 11.81 18.47
CA ASN A 278 6.69 12.68 18.81
C ASN A 278 7.81 11.90 19.55
N SER A 279 8.92 12.57 19.89
CA SER A 279 10.06 11.96 20.61
C SER A 279 9.68 11.36 21.97
N GLU A 280 8.52 11.73 22.52
CA GLU A 280 7.99 11.23 23.79
C GLU A 280 6.95 10.12 23.61
N GLY A 281 6.64 9.73 22.37
CA GLY A 281 5.73 8.63 22.07
C GLY A 281 4.25 9.01 22.06
N THR A 282 3.89 10.30 22.13
CA THR A 282 2.50 10.79 22.01
C THR A 282 2.20 11.25 20.58
N PHE A 283 0.93 11.23 20.18
CA PHE A 283 0.50 11.72 18.87
C PHE A 283 0.84 13.20 18.70
N ILE A 284 1.25 13.60 17.49
CA ILE A 284 1.55 15.01 17.18
C ILE A 284 0.25 15.82 17.20
N ASP A 285 0.18 16.81 18.08
CA ASP A 285 -0.99 17.66 18.26
C ASP A 285 -0.71 19.15 17.98
N LYS A 286 -1.71 20.01 18.24
CA LYS A 286 -1.63 21.48 18.08
C LYS A 286 -0.46 22.10 18.85
N THR A 287 -0.07 21.53 19.98
CA THR A 287 1.02 22.01 20.84
C THR A 287 2.39 21.70 20.23
N ASP A 288 2.54 20.57 19.55
CA ASP A 288 3.78 20.21 18.84
C ASP A 288 4.03 21.09 17.60
N CYS A 289 2.98 21.51 16.89
CA CYS A 289 3.08 22.46 15.77
C CYS A 289 3.54 23.86 16.24
N ASN A 290 3.06 24.30 17.41
CA ASN A 290 3.47 25.54 18.07
C ASN A 290 4.97 25.60 18.36
N ILE A 291 5.52 24.50 18.91
CA ILE A 291 6.93 24.43 19.32
C ILE A 291 7.85 24.43 18.09
N LYS A 292 7.52 23.66 17.05
CA LYS A 292 8.35 23.57 15.84
C LYS A 292 8.32 24.83 14.97
N CYS A 293 7.18 25.52 14.83
CA CYS A 293 7.10 26.76 14.06
C CYS A 293 7.88 27.91 14.74
N ASN A 294 7.82 28.00 16.07
CA ASN A 294 8.64 28.97 16.83
C ASN A 294 10.14 28.68 16.73
N THR A 295 10.53 27.43 16.49
CA THR A 295 11.94 27.06 16.27
C THR A 295 12.40 27.51 14.87
N TYR A 296 11.55 27.37 13.84
CA TYR A 296 11.84 27.79 12.47
C TYR A 296 11.91 29.31 12.28
N LYS A 297 11.18 30.09 13.08
CA LYS A 297 11.28 31.57 13.10
C LYS A 297 12.56 32.10 13.76
N ASN A 298 13.20 31.31 14.62
CA ASN A 298 14.36 31.71 15.41
C ASN A 298 15.70 31.19 14.84
N SER A 299 15.69 30.62 13.63
CA SER A 299 16.85 30.07 12.92
C SER A 299 17.02 30.73 11.56
#